data_AF-A0A952L528-F1
#
_entry.id   AF-A0A952L528-F1
#
_cell.length_a   1.000
_cell.length_b   1.000
_cell.length_c   1.000
_cell.angle_alpha   90.00
_cell.angle_beta   90.00
_cell.angle_gamma   90.00
#
_symmetry.space_group_name_H-M   'P 1'
#
loop_
_entity.id
_entity.type
_entity.pdbx_description
1 polymer ?
#
loop_
_entity_poly.entity_id
_entity_poly.type
_entity_poly.pdbx_seq_one_letter_code
_entity_poly.pdbx_strand_id
1 'polypeptide(L)'
;NRFFQQSYPMPMDMLNAVDNSFAITNGSFTVGVTPGSPNVGYRLNAAAAKLAKAYANKLYGNSARIYGYIYGQSGGSVQMMGANEGTTGVWDGIVPVVIATDGLNVHSFMWDALYALAVPEAKRQAIAAAVAPGSGRDIYAGLTGEERAVLDELLNAGFARIALEDMKFNVTSASLGAGPVAAFDPTYEDDFWSKPGYEGVNPPSYLVAAKVDGTATIAKISRNPQGAATAISFDPATVPKLGSIGAAGLQFYVYGPDGVSRVIAGEARSLSGKLEGNTLTLTGTNDPALLAALAVGGRIRINNRLLLAACFYPRHSILDNDSPAYNQYKNADGTPKYVQRPVQVAYFSNIRSAGGRRETGQLKVRTIVLEDLVDPASYPLVGGLYERQVTRAMGAAQASRMFRLYYQESASHGAFPGIVTGKMGTSLVGVGGILHQALLDLAAWAERGVPPLPSTSYRLDTMNQVALPVGARERHGLQPVIHLKVNGQERAEVAVNQPVRLEGRIEMPPRTG
;
A
#
# COMPACT_ATOMS: atom_id res chain seq x y z
N ASN A 1 11.69 -28.47 17.32
CA ASN A 1 10.47 -28.51 16.48
C ASN A 1 10.01 -27.12 16.17
N ARG A 2 9.58 -26.84 14.94
CA ARG A 2 9.07 -25.51 14.58
C ARG A 2 8.01 -25.56 13.48
N PHE A 3 7.30 -24.45 13.28
CA PHE A 3 6.45 -24.22 12.11
C PHE A 3 6.65 -22.82 11.53
N PHE A 4 6.33 -22.70 10.25
CA PHE A 4 6.19 -21.43 9.55
C PHE A 4 4.72 -21.19 9.17
N GLN A 5 4.31 -19.93 9.21
CA GLN A 5 2.97 -19.48 8.85
C GLN A 5 3.07 -18.21 8.00
N GLN A 6 2.36 -18.20 6.87
CA GLN A 6 2.15 -16.99 6.10
C GLN A 6 0.75 -16.45 6.38
N SER A 7 0.57 -15.13 6.39
CA SER A 7 -0.76 -14.55 6.51
C SER A 7 -0.95 -13.29 5.68
N TYR A 8 -2.18 -13.16 5.20
CA TYR A 8 -2.70 -11.98 4.55
C TYR A 8 -4.20 -11.83 4.84
N PRO A 9 -4.74 -10.61 5.04
CA PRO A 9 -6.12 -10.43 5.52
C PRO A 9 -7.21 -10.73 4.49
N MET A 10 -6.84 -10.89 3.22
CA MET A 10 -7.75 -11.21 2.12
C MET A 10 -7.67 -12.70 1.73
N PRO A 11 -8.74 -13.30 1.17
CA PRO A 11 -8.77 -14.70 0.75
C PRO A 11 -7.96 -14.92 -0.53
N MET A 12 -6.65 -14.77 -0.43
CA MET A 12 -5.68 -14.96 -1.52
C MET A 12 -4.74 -16.10 -1.14
N ASP A 13 -4.91 -17.27 -1.75
CA ASP A 13 -4.17 -18.48 -1.35
C ASP A 13 -2.65 -18.28 -1.46
N MET A 14 -2.17 -17.65 -2.53
CA MET A 14 -0.74 -17.34 -2.72
C MET A 14 -0.14 -16.45 -1.62
N LEU A 15 -0.97 -15.75 -0.85
CA LEU A 15 -0.55 -14.90 0.27
C LEU A 15 -0.87 -15.50 1.65
N ASN A 16 -1.42 -16.72 1.70
CA ASN A 16 -1.76 -17.45 2.93
C ASN A 16 -1.20 -18.89 2.96
N ALA A 17 -0.35 -19.23 1.99
CA ALA A 17 0.31 -20.52 1.87
C ALA A 17 1.83 -20.35 2.01
N VAL A 18 2.46 -21.23 2.79
CA VAL A 18 3.91 -21.26 2.97
C VAL A 18 4.55 -22.10 1.86
N ASP A 19 5.75 -21.72 1.43
CA ASP A 19 6.58 -22.59 0.59
C ASP A 19 6.94 -23.88 1.35
N ASN A 20 6.29 -24.99 0.96
CA ASN A 20 6.49 -26.30 1.58
C ASN A 20 7.92 -26.81 1.38
N SER A 21 8.58 -26.50 0.25
CA SER A 21 9.96 -26.91 0.01
C SER A 21 10.89 -26.26 1.02
N PHE A 22 10.76 -24.94 1.20
CA PHE A 22 11.50 -24.21 2.23
C PHE A 22 11.22 -24.76 3.64
N ALA A 23 9.96 -24.91 4.02
CA ALA A 23 9.60 -25.33 5.38
C ALA A 23 10.11 -26.75 5.71
N ILE A 24 9.86 -27.73 4.83
CA ILE A 24 10.18 -29.15 5.07
C ILE A 24 11.70 -29.35 5.09
N THR A 25 12.43 -28.77 4.14
CA THR A 25 13.91 -28.89 4.09
C THR A 25 14.59 -28.27 5.30
N ASN A 26 13.92 -27.34 5.99
CA ASN A 26 14.38 -26.70 7.21
C ASN A 26 13.72 -27.26 8.49
N GLY A 27 13.25 -28.50 8.46
CA GLY A 27 12.78 -29.24 9.63
C GLY A 27 11.50 -28.69 10.27
N SER A 28 10.62 -28.12 9.45
CA SER A 28 9.42 -27.41 9.89
C SER A 28 8.17 -28.00 9.24
N PHE A 29 7.03 -27.89 9.93
CA PHE A 29 5.72 -28.03 9.29
C PHE A 29 5.14 -26.65 8.94
N THR A 30 4.12 -26.62 8.08
CA THR A 30 3.47 -25.38 7.65
C THR A 30 2.11 -25.21 8.33
N VAL A 31 1.74 -23.96 8.60
CA VAL A 31 0.40 -23.58 9.06
C VAL A 31 -0.15 -22.56 8.07
N GLY A 32 -1.29 -22.84 7.47
CA GLY A 32 -1.98 -21.95 6.55
C GLY A 32 -3.42 -21.73 6.99
N VAL A 33 -3.93 -20.52 6.80
CA VAL A 33 -5.35 -20.22 6.98
C VAL A 33 -5.77 -19.16 5.97
N THR A 34 -6.86 -19.40 5.25
CA THR A 34 -7.44 -18.40 4.36
C THR A 34 -8.54 -17.66 5.12
N PRO A 35 -8.40 -16.36 5.39
CA PRO A 35 -9.43 -15.63 6.12
C PRO A 35 -10.69 -15.44 5.27
N GLY A 36 -11.85 -15.65 5.89
CA GLY A 36 -13.14 -15.28 5.26
C GLY A 36 -13.45 -13.79 5.33
N SER A 37 -12.74 -13.03 6.18
CA SER A 37 -12.91 -11.58 6.35
C SER A 37 -11.66 -10.94 6.98
N PRO A 38 -11.26 -9.73 6.56
CA PRO A 38 -10.18 -8.98 7.20
C PRO A 38 -10.49 -8.62 8.66
N ASN A 39 -11.78 -8.58 9.04
CA ASN A 39 -12.23 -8.19 10.39
C ASN A 39 -11.79 -9.16 11.49
N VAL A 40 -11.41 -10.39 11.15
CA VAL A 40 -10.94 -11.37 12.14
C VAL A 40 -9.52 -11.04 12.62
N GLY A 41 -8.76 -10.30 11.81
CA GLY A 41 -7.39 -9.87 12.09
C GLY A 41 -6.44 -11.03 12.40
N TYR A 42 -5.44 -10.79 13.24
CA TYR A 42 -4.45 -11.81 13.62
C TYR A 42 -5.01 -12.98 14.46
N ARG A 43 -6.22 -12.85 15.02
CA ARG A 43 -6.79 -13.85 15.96
C ARG A 43 -7.04 -15.19 15.27
N LEU A 44 -7.43 -15.17 13.99
CA LEU A 44 -7.58 -16.38 13.19
C LEU A 44 -6.25 -17.12 13.06
N ASN A 45 -5.19 -16.39 12.71
CA ASN A 45 -3.84 -16.94 12.61
C ASN A 45 -3.38 -17.56 13.93
N ALA A 46 -3.67 -16.89 15.05
CA ALA A 46 -3.30 -17.38 16.37
C ALA A 46 -4.05 -18.65 16.76
N ALA A 47 -5.34 -18.74 16.43
CA ALA A 47 -6.13 -19.95 16.66
C ALA A 47 -5.60 -21.13 15.83
N ALA A 48 -5.31 -20.90 14.54
CA ALA A 48 -4.72 -21.91 13.66
C ALA A 48 -3.36 -22.40 14.17
N ALA A 49 -2.47 -21.49 14.59
CA ALA A 49 -1.16 -21.84 15.15
C ALA A 49 -1.28 -22.70 16.42
N LYS A 50 -2.17 -22.33 17.35
CA LYS A 50 -2.41 -23.10 18.59
C LYS A 50 -2.94 -24.50 18.29
N LEU A 51 -3.91 -24.61 17.36
CA LEU A 51 -4.48 -25.89 16.95
C LEU A 51 -3.42 -26.77 16.26
N ALA A 52 -2.60 -26.19 15.39
CA ALA A 52 -1.54 -26.90 14.71
C ALA A 52 -0.49 -27.46 15.70
N LYS A 53 -0.08 -26.67 16.72
CA LYS A 53 0.78 -27.18 17.80
C LYS A 53 0.14 -28.36 18.54
N ALA A 54 -1.14 -28.27 18.87
CA ALA A 54 -1.86 -29.34 19.57
C ALA A 54 -1.95 -30.62 18.72
N TYR A 55 -2.24 -30.49 17.42
CA TYR A 55 -2.26 -31.63 16.51
C TYR A 55 -0.89 -32.23 16.29
N ALA A 56 0.16 -31.43 16.09
CA ALA A 56 1.52 -31.93 15.93
C ALA A 56 1.98 -32.70 17.18
N ASN A 57 1.70 -32.17 18.38
CA ASN A 57 2.01 -32.88 19.63
C ASN A 57 1.29 -34.22 19.73
N LYS A 58 -0.01 -34.26 19.41
CA LYS A 58 -0.80 -35.50 19.46
C LYS A 58 -0.36 -36.51 18.41
N LEU A 59 -0.23 -36.07 17.16
CA LEU A 59 0.06 -36.93 16.00
C LEU A 59 1.44 -37.58 16.11
N TYR A 60 2.44 -36.82 16.55
CA TYR A 60 3.83 -37.27 16.62
C TYR A 60 4.27 -37.69 18.03
N GLY A 61 3.37 -37.71 19.02
CA GLY A 61 3.72 -37.97 20.42
C GLY A 61 4.76 -36.97 20.98
N ASN A 62 4.78 -35.75 20.45
CA ASN A 62 5.80 -34.76 20.80
C ASN A 62 5.44 -34.02 22.10
N SER A 63 6.39 -33.99 23.04
CA SER A 63 6.34 -33.20 24.27
C SER A 63 7.31 -32.01 24.28
N ALA A 64 8.24 -31.93 23.32
CA ALA A 64 9.18 -30.83 23.22
C ALA A 64 8.52 -29.56 22.69
N ARG A 65 9.11 -28.40 23.01
CA ARG A 65 8.62 -27.10 22.52
C ARG A 65 8.55 -27.05 21.00
N ILE A 66 7.44 -26.53 20.48
CA ILE A 66 7.27 -26.17 19.07
C ILE A 66 7.38 -24.64 18.94
N TYR A 67 8.43 -24.18 18.27
CA TYR A 67 8.62 -22.77 17.93
C TYR A 67 7.72 -22.36 16.77
N GLY A 68 7.22 -21.12 16.77
CA GLY A 68 6.36 -20.61 15.71
C GLY A 68 6.88 -19.32 15.09
N TYR A 69 6.89 -19.25 13.77
CA TYR A 69 7.29 -18.06 13.03
C TYR A 69 6.19 -17.67 12.05
N ILE A 70 5.84 -16.40 12.03
CA ILE A 70 4.82 -15.88 11.12
C ILE A 70 5.35 -14.71 10.30
N TYR A 71 5.02 -14.70 9.02
CA TYR A 71 5.39 -13.63 8.10
C TYR A 71 4.19 -13.22 7.25
N GLY A 72 4.26 -12.01 6.71
CA GLY A 72 3.19 -11.46 5.90
C GLY A 72 3.61 -10.15 5.26
N GLN A 73 3.24 -9.96 4.00
CA GLN A 73 3.56 -8.77 3.23
C GLN A 73 2.40 -7.77 3.22
N SER A 74 2.67 -6.47 3.13
CA SER A 74 1.64 -5.44 2.89
C SER A 74 0.50 -5.53 3.92
N GLY A 75 -0.76 -5.76 3.54
CA GLY A 75 -1.86 -6.00 4.48
C GLY A 75 -1.61 -7.13 5.50
N GLY A 76 -0.81 -8.14 5.14
CA GLY A 76 -0.37 -9.20 6.04
C GLY A 76 0.59 -8.70 7.13
N SER A 77 1.43 -7.71 6.83
CA SER A 77 2.30 -7.07 7.83
C SER A 77 1.50 -6.41 8.96
N VAL A 78 0.32 -5.86 8.66
CA VAL A 78 -0.61 -5.31 9.66
C VAL A 78 -1.06 -6.38 10.65
N GLN A 79 -1.38 -7.59 10.15
CA GLN A 79 -1.69 -8.72 11.02
C GLN A 79 -0.46 -9.14 11.84
N MET A 80 0.75 -9.06 11.29
CA MET A 80 1.99 -9.43 12.00
C MET A 80 2.30 -8.48 13.15
N MET A 81 2.25 -7.18 12.88
CA MET A 81 2.48 -6.16 13.91
C MET A 81 1.42 -6.26 15.01
N GLY A 82 0.14 -6.38 14.63
CA GLY A 82 -0.94 -6.65 15.57
C GLY A 82 -0.74 -7.95 16.37
N ALA A 83 -0.29 -9.03 15.73
CA ALA A 83 -0.01 -10.32 16.37
C ALA A 83 1.11 -10.22 17.41
N ASN A 84 2.22 -9.57 17.05
CA ASN A 84 3.39 -9.44 17.91
C ASN A 84 3.06 -8.62 19.15
N GLU A 85 2.40 -7.48 19.01
CA GLU A 85 2.06 -6.65 20.16
C GLU A 85 0.86 -7.22 20.93
N GLY A 86 0.00 -8.00 20.26
CA GLY A 86 -1.31 -8.41 20.75
C GLY A 86 -1.45 -9.83 21.27
N THR A 87 -0.42 -10.65 21.14
CA THR A 87 -0.43 -12.04 21.62
C THR A 87 0.82 -12.37 22.41
N THR A 88 0.75 -13.44 23.20
CA THR A 88 1.90 -13.99 23.92
C THR A 88 1.87 -15.51 23.78
N GLY A 89 3.02 -16.15 23.55
CA GLY A 89 3.15 -17.61 23.50
C GLY A 89 2.63 -18.31 22.23
N VAL A 90 2.20 -17.54 21.22
CA VAL A 90 1.71 -18.10 19.95
C VAL A 90 2.86 -18.30 18.96
N TRP A 91 3.61 -17.23 18.72
CA TRP A 91 4.82 -17.23 17.90
C TRP A 91 6.02 -16.83 18.75
N ASP A 92 7.22 -17.09 18.22
CA ASP A 92 8.52 -16.85 18.82
C ASP A 92 9.34 -15.83 18.00
N GLY A 93 8.87 -15.51 16.80
CA GLY A 93 9.34 -14.40 15.99
C GLY A 93 8.38 -14.06 14.85
N ILE A 94 8.49 -12.83 14.34
CA ILE A 94 7.73 -12.36 13.18
C ILE A 94 8.62 -11.75 12.09
N VAL A 95 8.22 -11.89 10.83
CA VAL A 95 8.85 -11.21 9.67
C VAL A 95 7.80 -10.43 8.85
N PRO A 96 7.54 -9.15 9.19
CA PRO A 96 6.81 -8.25 8.31
C PRO A 96 7.63 -7.93 7.05
N VAL A 97 6.98 -7.90 5.89
CA VAL A 97 7.61 -7.51 4.62
C VAL A 97 6.81 -6.36 3.99
N VAL A 98 7.48 -5.36 3.44
CA VAL A 98 6.88 -4.16 2.80
C VAL A 98 5.74 -3.59 3.65
N ILE A 99 6.11 -3.01 4.79
CA ILE A 99 5.20 -2.85 5.92
C ILE A 99 4.14 -1.79 5.66
N ALA A 100 2.89 -2.16 5.89
CA ALA A 100 1.78 -1.23 5.90
C ALA A 100 1.70 -0.56 7.29
N THR A 101 2.62 0.35 7.59
CA THR A 101 2.60 1.10 8.86
C THR A 101 1.31 1.86 9.05
N ASP A 102 0.89 1.97 10.30
CA ASP A 102 -0.34 2.59 10.73
C ASP A 102 -0.60 3.96 10.08
N GLY A 103 -1.70 4.04 9.33
CA GLY A 103 -2.19 5.24 8.64
C GLY A 103 -1.51 5.58 7.33
N LEU A 104 -0.18 5.53 7.25
CA LEU A 104 0.56 6.01 6.07
C LEU A 104 0.25 5.25 4.79
N ASN A 105 0.01 3.95 4.88
CA ASN A 105 -0.34 3.13 3.73
C ASN A 105 -1.58 3.66 2.97
N VAL A 106 -2.56 4.24 3.66
CA VAL A 106 -3.74 4.83 3.01
C VAL A 106 -3.37 6.10 2.26
N HIS A 107 -2.52 6.94 2.85
CA HIS A 107 -2.09 8.19 2.23
C HIS A 107 -1.17 7.95 1.03
N SER A 108 -0.36 6.90 1.01
CA SER A 108 0.41 6.47 -0.18
C SER A 108 -0.46 6.40 -1.43
N PHE A 109 -1.61 5.72 -1.35
CA PHE A 109 -2.52 5.60 -2.49
C PHE A 109 -3.20 6.92 -2.89
N MET A 110 -3.37 7.84 -1.94
CA MET A 110 -3.94 9.17 -2.20
C MET A 110 -2.91 10.10 -2.86
N TRP A 111 -1.64 10.03 -2.44
CA TRP A 111 -0.53 10.75 -3.09
C TRP A 111 -0.31 10.26 -4.53
N ASP A 112 -0.32 8.94 -4.74
CA ASP A 112 -0.25 8.35 -6.08
C ASP A 112 -1.41 8.84 -6.98
N ALA A 113 -2.62 8.89 -6.42
CA ALA A 113 -3.81 9.34 -7.13
C ALA A 113 -3.76 10.84 -7.47
N LEU A 114 -3.26 11.68 -6.55
CA LEU A 114 -3.06 13.10 -6.79
C LEU A 114 -2.05 13.33 -7.93
N TYR A 115 -0.95 12.58 -7.94
CA TYR A 115 0.02 12.63 -9.04
C TYR A 115 -0.58 12.17 -10.37
N ALA A 116 -1.36 11.08 -10.38
CA ALA A 116 -2.08 10.62 -11.56
C ALA A 116 -3.10 11.64 -12.08
N LEU A 117 -3.75 12.36 -11.16
CA LEU A 117 -4.78 13.36 -11.46
C LEU A 117 -4.17 14.64 -12.02
N ALA A 118 -3.08 15.13 -11.44
CA ALA A 118 -2.49 16.43 -11.78
C ALA A 118 -1.48 16.37 -12.94
N VAL A 119 -0.76 15.26 -13.11
CA VAL A 119 0.30 15.13 -14.11
C VAL A 119 -0.18 14.28 -15.29
N PRO A 120 -0.26 14.86 -16.52
CA PRO A 120 -0.73 14.14 -17.70
C PRO A 120 0.07 12.86 -17.99
N GLU A 121 -0.60 11.83 -18.50
CA GLU A 121 -0.01 10.52 -18.84
C GLU A 121 1.29 10.65 -19.65
N ALA A 122 1.28 11.48 -20.71
CA ALA A 122 2.45 11.69 -21.55
C ALA A 122 3.66 12.27 -20.80
N LYS A 123 3.41 13.15 -19.81
CA LYS A 123 4.46 13.72 -18.96
C LYS A 123 4.94 12.71 -17.92
N ARG A 124 4.04 11.90 -17.36
CA ARG A 124 4.44 10.77 -16.49
C ARG A 124 5.31 9.75 -17.24
N GLN A 125 5.02 9.48 -18.52
CA GLN A 125 5.87 8.64 -19.37
C GLN A 125 7.24 9.30 -19.66
N ALA A 126 7.29 10.62 -19.85
CA ALA A 126 8.56 11.34 -19.99
C ALA A 126 9.39 11.29 -18.70
N ILE A 127 8.75 11.42 -17.53
CA ILE A 127 9.38 11.26 -16.21
C ILE A 127 9.94 9.84 -16.06
N ALA A 128 9.14 8.80 -16.38
CA ALA A 128 9.59 7.41 -16.36
C ALA A 128 10.84 7.19 -17.25
N ALA A 129 10.84 7.74 -18.47
CA ALA A 129 11.98 7.70 -19.37
C ALA A 129 13.20 8.51 -18.87
N ALA A 130 12.97 9.56 -18.07
CA ALA A 130 14.05 10.32 -17.45
C ALA A 130 14.70 9.58 -16.26
N VAL A 131 13.91 8.78 -15.53
CA VAL A 131 14.39 7.96 -14.41
C VAL A 131 15.14 6.71 -14.88
N ALA A 132 14.87 6.23 -16.09
CA ALA A 132 15.51 5.03 -16.64
C ALA A 132 17.06 5.06 -16.50
N PRO A 133 17.68 3.91 -16.16
CA PRO A 133 19.13 3.83 -15.95
C PRO A 133 19.94 4.43 -17.10
N GLY A 134 20.90 5.30 -16.77
CA GLY A 134 21.79 5.95 -17.75
C GLY A 134 21.15 7.05 -18.60
N SER A 135 19.88 7.43 -18.35
CA SER A 135 19.17 8.48 -19.10
C SER A 135 19.81 9.86 -18.91
N GLY A 136 20.19 10.21 -17.68
CA GLY A 136 20.79 11.51 -17.34
C GLY A 136 19.86 12.71 -17.56
N ARG A 137 18.59 12.47 -17.87
CA ARG A 137 17.59 13.52 -18.15
C ARG A 137 17.02 14.06 -16.84
N ASP A 138 16.65 15.33 -16.85
CA ASP A 138 15.93 15.97 -15.76
C ASP A 138 14.48 15.48 -15.71
N ILE A 139 14.05 14.94 -14.56
CA ILE A 139 12.67 14.50 -14.35
C ILE A 139 11.67 15.66 -14.30
N TYR A 140 12.14 16.90 -14.15
CA TYR A 140 11.28 18.09 -14.13
C TYR A 140 11.12 18.74 -15.51
N ALA A 141 11.84 18.25 -16.53
CA ALA A 141 11.81 18.83 -17.86
C ALA A 141 10.40 18.81 -18.47
N GLY A 142 9.89 20.00 -18.85
CA GLY A 142 8.57 20.16 -19.47
C GLY A 142 7.38 20.16 -18.51
N LEU A 143 7.62 20.09 -17.20
CA LEU A 143 6.56 20.23 -16.20
C LEU A 143 6.20 21.71 -15.98
N THR A 144 4.91 21.98 -15.79
CA THR A 144 4.43 23.28 -15.31
C THR A 144 4.75 23.45 -13.82
N GLY A 145 4.57 24.65 -13.27
CA GLY A 145 4.73 24.88 -11.83
C GLY A 145 3.82 24.00 -10.98
N GLU A 146 2.57 23.80 -11.40
CA GLU A 146 1.61 22.92 -10.72
C GLU A 146 2.03 21.45 -10.80
N GLU A 147 2.40 20.96 -11.98
CA GLU A 147 2.83 19.56 -12.17
C GLU A 147 4.12 19.26 -11.39
N ARG A 148 5.07 20.21 -11.37
CA ARG A 148 6.29 20.12 -10.56
C ARG A 148 5.96 20.06 -9.07
N ALA A 149 5.05 20.90 -8.59
CA ALA A 149 4.65 20.90 -7.18
C ALA A 149 4.01 19.56 -6.77
N VAL A 150 3.20 18.94 -7.64
CA VAL A 150 2.60 17.62 -7.34
C VAL A 150 3.65 16.50 -7.38
N LEU A 151 4.61 16.53 -8.32
CA LEU A 151 5.72 15.58 -8.31
C LEU A 151 6.58 15.75 -7.04
N ASP A 152 6.88 16.99 -6.65
CA ASP A 152 7.59 17.28 -5.41
C ASP A 152 6.80 16.77 -4.19
N GLU A 153 5.46 16.88 -4.19
CA GLU A 153 4.60 16.37 -3.12
C GLU A 153 4.65 14.84 -2.99
N LEU A 154 4.58 14.12 -4.12
CA LEU A 154 4.74 12.67 -4.17
C LEU A 154 6.12 12.22 -3.66
N LEU A 155 7.19 12.88 -4.13
CA LEU A 155 8.56 12.55 -3.73
C LEU A 155 8.82 12.88 -2.25
N ASN A 156 8.34 14.03 -1.76
CA ASN A 156 8.44 14.38 -0.33
C ASN A 156 7.58 13.48 0.55
N ALA A 157 6.48 12.93 0.04
CA ALA A 157 5.74 11.88 0.74
C ALA A 157 6.57 10.59 0.90
N GLY A 158 7.65 10.46 0.12
CA GLY A 158 8.65 9.41 0.15
C GLY A 158 8.37 8.25 -0.80
N PHE A 159 7.56 8.50 -1.84
CA PHE A 159 7.54 7.64 -3.02
C PHE A 159 8.98 7.54 -3.55
N ALA A 160 9.43 6.31 -3.83
CA ALA A 160 10.78 6.08 -4.29
C ALA A 160 11.00 6.64 -5.70
N ARG A 161 11.97 7.53 -5.87
CA ARG A 161 12.28 8.13 -7.18
C ARG A 161 12.51 7.09 -8.27
N ILE A 162 13.21 6.00 -7.94
CA ILE A 162 13.49 4.92 -8.90
C ILE A 162 12.22 4.15 -9.33
N ALA A 163 11.20 4.08 -8.48
CA ALA A 163 9.94 3.40 -8.81
C ALA A 163 9.11 4.16 -9.87
N LEU A 164 9.44 5.43 -10.16
CA LEU A 164 8.79 6.19 -11.24
C LEU A 164 9.04 5.59 -12.63
N GLU A 165 10.10 4.79 -12.81
CA GLU A 165 10.45 4.20 -14.12
C GLU A 165 9.36 3.26 -14.63
N ASP A 166 8.83 2.40 -13.76
CA ASP A 166 7.94 1.30 -14.15
C ASP A 166 6.54 1.39 -13.53
N MET A 167 6.33 2.28 -12.55
CA MET A 167 5.02 2.43 -11.89
C MET A 167 4.00 3.09 -12.80
N LYS A 168 2.81 2.46 -12.88
CA LYS A 168 1.63 3.04 -13.51
C LYS A 168 0.75 3.66 -12.44
N PHE A 169 0.52 4.97 -12.54
CA PHE A 169 -0.37 5.67 -11.60
C PHE A 169 -1.78 5.76 -12.15
N ASN A 170 -2.76 5.67 -11.26
CA ASN A 170 -4.18 5.82 -11.58
C ASN A 170 -4.88 6.58 -10.45
N VAL A 171 -5.73 7.55 -10.82
CA VAL A 171 -6.54 8.30 -9.87
C VAL A 171 -7.46 7.40 -9.03
N THR A 172 -7.84 6.22 -9.53
CA THR A 172 -8.67 5.27 -8.77
C THR A 172 -7.97 4.71 -7.54
N SER A 173 -6.64 4.84 -7.40
CA SER A 173 -5.93 4.44 -6.17
C SER A 173 -6.48 5.14 -4.93
N ALA A 174 -6.98 6.37 -5.05
CA ALA A 174 -7.63 7.10 -3.94
C ALA A 174 -8.87 6.39 -3.39
N SER A 175 -9.47 5.43 -4.12
CA SER A 175 -10.62 4.65 -3.65
C SER A 175 -10.33 3.84 -2.39
N LEU A 176 -9.07 3.41 -2.19
CA LEU A 176 -8.63 2.70 -0.98
C LEU A 176 -8.75 3.57 0.28
N GLY A 177 -8.67 4.90 0.12
CA GLY A 177 -8.90 5.86 1.20
C GLY A 177 -10.30 6.47 1.22
N ALA A 178 -10.93 6.62 0.05
CA ALA A 178 -12.27 7.21 -0.08
C ALA A 178 -13.34 6.45 0.70
N GLY A 179 -13.30 5.10 0.68
CA GLY A 179 -14.23 4.26 1.44
C GLY A 179 -14.17 4.52 2.95
N PRO A 180 -13.00 4.37 3.59
CA PRO A 180 -12.80 4.76 4.99
C PRO A 180 -13.21 6.20 5.30
N VAL A 181 -12.89 7.16 4.43
CA VAL A 181 -13.29 8.57 4.61
C VAL A 181 -14.82 8.72 4.62
N ALA A 182 -15.53 8.09 3.69
CA ALA A 182 -16.99 8.13 3.70
C ALA A 182 -17.61 7.50 4.96
N ALA A 183 -16.98 6.45 5.50
CA ALA A 183 -17.46 5.75 6.68
C ALA A 183 -17.20 6.52 7.98
N PHE A 184 -16.00 7.09 8.14
CA PHE A 184 -15.52 7.64 9.42
C PHE A 184 -15.36 9.17 9.45
N ASP A 185 -15.36 9.83 8.30
CA ASP A 185 -15.38 11.30 8.15
C ASP A 185 -16.42 11.72 7.08
N PRO A 186 -17.71 11.41 7.31
CA PRO A 186 -18.73 11.47 6.27
C PRO A 186 -19.03 12.88 5.74
N THR A 187 -18.62 13.95 6.44
CA THR A 187 -18.82 15.33 5.97
C THR A 187 -17.69 15.83 5.09
N TYR A 188 -16.57 15.10 4.98
CA TYR A 188 -15.40 15.55 4.24
C TYR A 188 -15.70 15.86 2.77
N GLU A 189 -16.50 15.03 2.10
CA GLU A 189 -16.86 15.26 0.70
C GLU A 189 -17.53 16.62 0.53
N ASP A 190 -18.57 16.92 1.31
CA ASP A 190 -19.30 18.18 1.18
C ASP A 190 -18.46 19.38 1.65
N ASP A 191 -17.67 19.21 2.71
CA ASP A 191 -16.76 20.24 3.22
C ASP A 191 -15.70 20.61 2.17
N PHE A 192 -15.08 19.61 1.53
CA PHE A 192 -14.06 19.81 0.51
C PHE A 192 -14.57 20.66 -0.66
N TRP A 193 -15.81 20.43 -1.08
CA TRP A 193 -16.41 21.12 -2.23
C TRP A 193 -17.11 22.44 -1.89
N SER A 194 -17.26 22.81 -0.61
CA SER A 194 -18.08 23.98 -0.21
C SER A 194 -17.45 24.92 0.82
N LYS A 195 -16.48 24.48 1.63
CA LYS A 195 -15.91 25.29 2.72
C LYS A 195 -14.58 25.93 2.31
N PRO A 196 -14.29 27.18 2.75
CA PRO A 196 -13.00 27.81 2.51
C PRO A 196 -11.83 26.99 3.05
N GLY A 197 -10.69 27.04 2.37
CA GLY A 197 -9.47 26.32 2.76
C GLY A 197 -9.31 24.91 2.18
N TYR A 198 -10.29 24.46 1.37
CA TYR A 198 -10.22 23.25 0.56
C TYR A 198 -10.06 23.59 -0.92
N GLU A 199 -9.32 22.76 -1.66
CA GLU A 199 -9.08 22.94 -3.09
C GLU A 199 -10.37 22.87 -3.91
N GLY A 200 -11.39 22.13 -3.45
CA GLY A 200 -12.67 22.03 -4.15
C GLY A 200 -13.43 23.36 -4.30
N VAL A 201 -13.13 24.38 -3.48
CA VAL A 201 -13.73 25.72 -3.59
C VAL A 201 -13.05 26.56 -4.68
N ASN A 202 -11.73 26.45 -4.81
CA ASN A 202 -10.94 27.10 -5.87
C ASN A 202 -10.10 26.05 -6.59
N PRO A 203 -10.75 25.18 -7.39
CA PRO A 203 -10.12 23.99 -7.92
C PRO A 203 -9.04 24.34 -8.96
N PRO A 204 -7.87 23.68 -8.92
CA PRO A 204 -6.90 23.78 -10.00
C PRO A 204 -7.49 23.22 -11.30
N SER A 205 -6.90 23.61 -12.44
CA SER A 205 -7.43 23.31 -13.77
C SER A 205 -7.68 21.81 -14.00
N TYR A 206 -6.77 20.96 -13.54
CA TYR A 206 -6.88 19.50 -13.65
C TYR A 206 -8.04 18.92 -12.82
N LEU A 207 -8.35 19.53 -11.66
CA LEU A 207 -9.47 19.11 -10.80
C LEU A 207 -10.80 19.51 -11.44
N VAL A 208 -10.89 20.71 -12.04
CA VAL A 208 -12.04 21.13 -12.85
C VAL A 208 -12.26 20.18 -14.02
N ALA A 209 -11.20 19.86 -14.75
CA ALA A 209 -11.27 18.99 -15.93
C ALA A 209 -11.72 17.56 -15.57
N ALA A 210 -11.33 17.04 -14.40
CA ALA A 210 -11.66 15.69 -13.98
C ALA A 210 -13.07 15.54 -13.37
N LYS A 211 -13.65 16.62 -12.85
CA LYS A 211 -14.91 16.58 -12.11
C LYS A 211 -16.09 16.17 -12.98
N VAL A 212 -16.82 15.16 -12.51
CA VAL A 212 -18.15 14.79 -12.97
C VAL A 212 -19.10 15.01 -11.81
N ASP A 213 -20.14 15.79 -12.02
CA ASP A 213 -21.20 16.03 -11.03
C ASP A 213 -22.47 16.50 -11.71
N GLY A 214 -23.39 15.58 -11.97
CA GLY A 214 -24.67 15.90 -12.60
C GLY A 214 -25.75 14.89 -12.28
N THR A 215 -26.99 15.21 -12.67
CA THR A 215 -28.15 14.35 -12.41
C THR A 215 -28.73 13.82 -13.70
N ALA A 216 -28.81 12.50 -13.80
CA ALA A 216 -29.43 11.79 -14.90
C ALA A 216 -30.84 11.30 -14.52
N THR A 217 -31.75 11.34 -15.48
CA THR A 217 -33.14 10.87 -15.33
C THR A 217 -33.23 9.42 -15.80
N ILE A 218 -33.86 8.56 -15.01
CA ILE A 218 -34.08 7.15 -15.35
C ILE A 218 -35.14 7.06 -16.45
N ALA A 219 -34.75 6.62 -17.64
CA ALA A 219 -35.67 6.37 -18.76
C ALA A 219 -36.23 4.94 -18.73
N LYS A 220 -35.41 3.96 -18.32
CA LYS A 220 -35.81 2.55 -18.25
C LYS A 220 -35.02 1.80 -17.17
N ILE A 221 -35.68 0.84 -16.53
CA ILE A 221 -35.05 -0.13 -15.61
C ILE A 221 -35.18 -1.53 -16.23
N SER A 222 -34.06 -2.16 -16.55
CA SER A 222 -34.00 -3.54 -17.02
C SER A 222 -33.96 -4.49 -15.83
N ARG A 223 -34.72 -5.58 -15.91
CA ARG A 223 -34.83 -6.60 -14.85
C ARG A 223 -34.59 -8.00 -15.41
N ASN A 224 -34.06 -8.89 -14.58
CA ASN A 224 -33.94 -10.31 -14.91
C ASN A 224 -35.30 -11.04 -14.74
N PRO A 225 -35.41 -12.33 -15.11
CA PRO A 225 -36.65 -13.10 -14.95
C PRO A 225 -37.16 -13.20 -13.49
N GLN A 226 -36.27 -13.05 -12.51
CA GLN A 226 -36.61 -13.00 -11.08
C GLN A 226 -37.05 -11.60 -10.61
N GLY A 227 -37.16 -10.63 -11.51
CA GLY A 227 -37.60 -9.27 -11.22
C GLY A 227 -36.52 -8.34 -10.63
N ALA A 228 -35.29 -8.83 -10.44
CA ALA A 228 -34.19 -8.02 -9.92
C ALA A 228 -33.65 -7.07 -10.99
N ALA A 229 -33.39 -5.80 -10.62
CA ALA A 229 -32.81 -4.82 -11.53
C ALA A 229 -31.38 -5.23 -11.95
N THR A 230 -31.10 -5.15 -13.24
CA THR A 230 -29.79 -5.51 -13.83
C THR A 230 -29.12 -4.35 -14.54
N ALA A 231 -29.90 -3.39 -15.06
CA ALA A 231 -29.37 -2.19 -15.68
C ALA A 231 -30.37 -1.04 -15.61
N ILE A 232 -29.85 0.18 -15.70
CA ILE A 232 -30.61 1.43 -15.75
C ILE A 232 -30.19 2.17 -17.00
N SER A 233 -31.15 2.45 -17.90
CA SER A 233 -30.91 3.35 -19.03
C SER A 233 -31.42 4.73 -18.67
N PHE A 234 -30.54 5.72 -18.79
CA PHE A 234 -30.84 7.12 -18.56
C PHE A 234 -31.33 7.81 -19.83
N ASP A 235 -32.06 8.91 -19.68
CA ASP A 235 -32.25 9.87 -20.77
C ASP A 235 -30.87 10.40 -21.21
N PRO A 236 -30.43 10.15 -22.46
CA PRO A 236 -29.12 10.57 -22.95
C PRO A 236 -28.86 12.08 -22.77
N ALA A 237 -29.89 12.92 -22.84
CA ALA A 237 -29.75 14.37 -22.71
C ALA A 237 -29.39 14.82 -21.28
N THR A 238 -29.61 13.96 -20.28
CA THR A 238 -29.41 14.26 -18.86
C THR A 238 -28.14 13.66 -18.27
N VAL A 239 -27.47 12.77 -19.00
CA VAL A 239 -26.22 12.16 -18.54
C VAL A 239 -25.11 13.23 -18.54
N PRO A 240 -24.45 13.50 -17.40
CA PRO A 240 -23.37 14.46 -17.38
C PRO A 240 -22.21 14.01 -18.26
N LYS A 241 -21.58 14.96 -18.94
CA LYS A 241 -20.34 14.70 -19.68
C LYS A 241 -19.27 14.19 -18.73
N LEU A 242 -18.53 13.17 -19.16
CA LEU A 242 -17.39 12.67 -18.41
C LEU A 242 -16.23 13.67 -18.47
N GLY A 243 -15.47 13.75 -17.38
CA GLY A 243 -14.28 14.58 -17.27
C GLY A 243 -13.04 13.91 -17.90
N SER A 244 -11.88 14.52 -17.69
CA SER A 244 -10.58 14.08 -18.20
C SER A 244 -10.17 12.67 -17.74
N ILE A 245 -10.73 12.19 -16.63
CA ILE A 245 -10.50 10.84 -16.09
C ILE A 245 -11.59 9.82 -16.48
N GLY A 246 -12.49 10.19 -17.40
CA GLY A 246 -13.55 9.31 -17.90
C GLY A 246 -14.49 8.83 -16.80
N ALA A 247 -14.71 7.51 -16.72
CA ALA A 247 -15.60 6.87 -15.76
C ALA A 247 -14.93 6.51 -14.42
N ALA A 248 -13.68 6.93 -14.19
CA ALA A 248 -12.93 6.60 -12.98
C ALA A 248 -13.63 7.14 -11.72
N GLY A 249 -13.92 6.24 -10.78
CA GLY A 249 -14.51 6.55 -9.47
C GLY A 249 -15.91 7.17 -9.51
N LEU A 250 -16.67 6.92 -10.57
CA LEU A 250 -18.08 7.33 -10.59
C LEU A 250 -18.87 6.66 -9.47
N GLN A 251 -19.75 7.45 -8.86
CA GLN A 251 -20.74 7.09 -7.87
C GLN A 251 -22.11 7.47 -8.40
N PHE A 252 -23.11 6.65 -8.05
CA PHE A 252 -24.47 6.69 -8.54
C PHE A 252 -25.42 6.83 -7.36
N TYR A 253 -25.64 8.07 -6.92
CA TYR A 253 -26.48 8.33 -5.76
C TYR A 253 -27.96 8.33 -6.18
N VAL A 254 -28.76 7.49 -5.53
CA VAL A 254 -30.19 7.37 -5.78
C VAL A 254 -30.96 8.42 -4.98
N TYR A 255 -31.93 9.06 -5.61
CA TYR A 255 -32.82 10.02 -4.96
C TYR A 255 -34.23 9.46 -4.84
N GLY A 256 -34.92 9.83 -3.77
CA GLY A 256 -36.29 9.45 -3.53
C GLY A 256 -37.27 10.11 -4.52
N PRO A 257 -38.58 9.83 -4.39
CA PRO A 257 -39.61 10.37 -5.27
C PRO A 257 -39.69 11.90 -5.31
N ASP A 258 -39.22 12.58 -4.26
CA ASP A 258 -39.12 14.03 -4.21
C ASP A 258 -38.03 14.60 -5.14
N GLY A 259 -37.14 13.75 -5.67
CA GLY A 259 -36.02 14.12 -6.52
C GLY A 259 -34.93 14.92 -5.82
N VAL A 260 -34.96 15.04 -4.48
CA VAL A 260 -34.06 15.89 -3.68
C VAL A 260 -33.45 15.13 -2.51
N SER A 261 -34.19 14.23 -1.87
CA SER A 261 -33.68 13.43 -0.76
C SER A 261 -32.87 12.25 -1.26
N ARG A 262 -31.58 12.19 -0.89
CA ARG A 262 -30.72 11.04 -1.19
C ARG A 262 -31.17 9.83 -0.37
N VAL A 263 -31.33 8.70 -1.04
CA VAL A 263 -31.60 7.41 -0.39
C VAL A 263 -30.28 6.83 0.12
N ILE A 264 -30.23 6.51 1.40
CA ILE A 264 -29.10 5.90 2.10
C ILE A 264 -29.64 4.77 2.97
N ALA A 265 -28.95 3.63 3.00
CA ALA A 265 -29.32 2.49 3.85
C ALA A 265 -28.07 1.91 4.53
N GLY A 266 -27.93 2.10 5.84
CA GLY A 266 -26.72 1.72 6.56
C GLY A 266 -25.46 2.34 5.94
N GLU A 267 -24.51 1.50 5.53
CA GLU A 267 -23.29 1.93 4.81
C GLU A 267 -23.52 2.10 3.29
N ALA A 268 -24.65 1.65 2.74
CA ALA A 268 -24.95 1.75 1.33
C ALA A 268 -25.33 3.18 0.93
N ARG A 269 -24.45 3.79 0.14
CA ARG A 269 -24.51 5.21 -0.25
C ARG A 269 -24.61 5.44 -1.76
N SER A 270 -24.36 4.41 -2.56
CA SER A 270 -24.29 4.47 -4.02
C SER A 270 -24.66 3.10 -4.59
N LEU A 271 -25.20 3.09 -5.80
CA LEU A 271 -25.22 1.86 -6.60
C LEU A 271 -23.80 1.51 -7.06
N SER A 272 -23.56 0.22 -7.23
CA SER A 272 -22.40 -0.39 -7.89
C SER A 272 -22.78 -0.76 -9.31
N GLY A 273 -22.02 -0.26 -10.28
CA GLY A 273 -22.25 -0.56 -11.69
C GLY A 273 -21.22 0.08 -12.62
N LYS A 274 -21.29 -0.29 -13.90
CA LYS A 274 -20.48 0.26 -14.99
C LYS A 274 -21.36 1.09 -15.92
N LEU A 275 -21.00 2.35 -16.11
CA LEU A 275 -21.69 3.25 -17.05
C LEU A 275 -21.03 3.17 -18.43
N GLU A 276 -21.82 2.86 -19.46
CA GLU A 276 -21.42 2.91 -20.87
C GLU A 276 -22.47 3.70 -21.65
N GLY A 277 -22.06 4.83 -22.22
CA GLY A 277 -22.98 5.80 -22.82
C GLY A 277 -24.01 6.28 -21.79
N ASN A 278 -25.28 5.95 -22.01
CA ASN A 278 -26.40 6.27 -21.12
C ASN A 278 -26.89 5.06 -20.30
N THR A 279 -26.19 3.92 -20.32
CA THR A 279 -26.64 2.72 -19.61
C THR A 279 -25.70 2.36 -18.47
N LEU A 280 -26.24 2.30 -17.25
CA LEU A 280 -25.56 1.78 -16.06
C LEU A 280 -25.91 0.30 -15.90
N THR A 281 -24.97 -0.58 -16.19
CA THR A 281 -25.08 -2.01 -15.89
C THR A 281 -24.72 -2.23 -14.44
N LEU A 282 -25.65 -2.75 -13.63
CA LEU A 282 -25.45 -2.98 -12.20
C LEU A 282 -24.48 -4.16 -12.00
N THR A 283 -23.55 -4.02 -11.07
CA THR A 283 -22.55 -5.03 -10.76
C THR A 283 -22.45 -5.24 -9.26
N GLY A 284 -21.94 -6.41 -8.84
CA GLY A 284 -21.83 -6.77 -7.43
C GLY A 284 -23.20 -6.86 -6.73
N THR A 285 -23.18 -6.80 -5.40
CA THR A 285 -24.40 -6.76 -4.59
C THR A 285 -24.77 -5.32 -4.31
N ASN A 286 -25.94 -4.90 -4.79
CA ASN A 286 -26.51 -3.58 -4.51
C ASN A 286 -27.51 -3.70 -3.36
N ASP A 287 -27.57 -2.66 -2.51
CA ASP A 287 -28.48 -2.66 -1.37
C ASP A 287 -29.95 -2.63 -1.81
N PRO A 288 -30.82 -3.52 -1.26
CA PRO A 288 -32.23 -3.59 -1.63
C PRO A 288 -32.99 -2.27 -1.49
N ALA A 289 -32.65 -1.41 -0.51
CA ALA A 289 -33.32 -0.13 -0.33
C ALA A 289 -33.01 0.85 -1.46
N LEU A 290 -31.77 0.85 -1.97
CA LEU A 290 -31.39 1.65 -3.14
C LEU A 290 -32.10 1.16 -4.40
N LEU A 291 -32.20 -0.17 -4.57
CA LEU A 291 -32.89 -0.77 -5.71
C LEU A 291 -34.40 -0.53 -5.68
N ALA A 292 -35.02 -0.56 -4.49
CA ALA A 292 -36.45 -0.31 -4.31
C ALA A 292 -36.84 1.15 -4.60
N ALA A 293 -35.91 2.09 -4.42
CA ALA A 293 -36.12 3.50 -4.74
C ALA A 293 -36.04 3.83 -6.24
N LEU A 294 -35.65 2.87 -7.09
CA LEU A 294 -35.57 3.09 -8.54
C LEU A 294 -36.96 3.17 -9.17
N ALA A 295 -37.26 4.30 -9.81
CA ALA A 295 -38.46 4.51 -10.60
C ALA A 295 -38.13 5.17 -11.94
N VAL A 296 -38.89 4.83 -12.99
CA VAL A 296 -38.82 5.58 -14.26
C VAL A 296 -39.24 7.03 -14.00
N GLY A 297 -38.48 7.99 -14.54
CA GLY A 297 -38.57 9.41 -14.21
C GLY A 297 -37.81 9.82 -12.95
N GLY A 298 -37.33 8.85 -12.15
CA GLY A 298 -36.50 9.09 -10.98
C GLY A 298 -35.11 9.64 -11.31
N ARG A 299 -34.42 10.15 -10.30
CA ARG A 299 -33.13 10.86 -10.46
C ARG A 299 -31.97 10.05 -9.87
N ILE A 300 -30.87 9.98 -10.61
CA ILE A 300 -29.58 9.50 -10.12
C ILE A 300 -28.54 10.59 -10.30
N ARG A 301 -27.81 10.94 -9.24
CA ARG A 301 -26.63 11.80 -9.36
C ARG A 301 -25.43 10.95 -9.74
N ILE A 302 -24.87 11.21 -10.91
CA ILE A 302 -23.65 10.60 -11.42
C ILE A 302 -22.51 11.58 -11.12
N ASN A 303 -21.58 11.16 -10.25
CA ASN A 303 -20.50 12.04 -9.80
C ASN A 303 -19.24 11.28 -9.40
N ASN A 304 -18.08 11.95 -9.30
CA ASN A 304 -16.84 11.38 -8.77
C ASN A 304 -16.25 12.21 -7.62
N ARG A 305 -17.11 12.94 -6.91
CA ARG A 305 -16.72 13.99 -5.95
C ARG A 305 -15.88 13.45 -4.79
N LEU A 306 -16.27 12.31 -4.21
CA LEU A 306 -15.53 11.72 -3.10
C LEU A 306 -14.15 11.20 -3.54
N LEU A 307 -14.06 10.57 -4.72
CA LEU A 307 -12.78 10.08 -5.25
C LEU A 307 -11.79 11.25 -5.40
N LEU A 308 -12.25 12.34 -6.03
CA LEU A 308 -11.43 13.53 -6.26
C LEU A 308 -11.03 14.21 -4.95
N ALA A 309 -11.97 14.37 -4.01
CA ALA A 309 -11.66 14.93 -2.69
C ALA A 309 -10.63 14.06 -1.93
N ALA A 310 -10.71 12.73 -2.05
CA ALA A 310 -9.79 11.80 -1.39
C ALA A 310 -8.33 11.95 -1.87
N CYS A 311 -8.09 12.42 -3.10
CA CYS A 311 -6.73 12.70 -3.59
C CYS A 311 -6.02 13.78 -2.75
N PHE A 312 -6.78 14.68 -2.12
CA PHE A 312 -6.25 15.79 -1.31
C PHE A 312 -6.29 15.50 0.20
N TYR A 313 -6.88 14.38 0.62
CA TYR A 313 -7.07 14.08 2.04
C TYR A 313 -5.77 14.12 2.88
N PRO A 314 -4.59 13.69 2.37
CA PRO A 314 -3.34 13.78 3.14
C PRO A 314 -2.98 15.22 3.56
N ARG A 315 -3.35 16.24 2.77
CA ARG A 315 -3.16 17.67 3.12
C ARG A 315 -3.99 18.07 4.33
N HIS A 316 -5.17 17.47 4.48
CA HIS A 316 -6.15 17.75 5.52
C HIS A 316 -6.13 16.76 6.69
N SER A 317 -5.21 15.79 6.69
CA SER A 317 -5.10 14.76 7.71
C SER A 317 -3.63 14.50 8.06
N ILE A 318 -2.92 15.52 8.54
CA ILE A 318 -1.56 15.36 9.05
C ILE A 318 -1.59 14.38 10.23
N LEU A 319 -0.88 13.25 10.09
CA LEU A 319 -0.86 12.20 11.09
C LEU A 319 0.11 12.50 12.24
N ASP A 320 -0.24 12.04 13.44
CA ASP A 320 0.56 12.17 14.66
C ASP A 320 1.63 11.06 14.80
N ASN A 321 2.32 10.73 13.70
CA ASN A 321 3.31 9.65 13.64
C ASN A 321 4.76 10.12 13.39
N ASP A 322 5.02 11.42 13.51
CA ASP A 322 6.33 12.04 13.24
C ASP A 322 6.90 11.76 11.85
N SER A 323 6.03 11.43 10.88
CA SER A 323 6.49 11.25 9.51
C SER A 323 6.98 12.57 8.91
N PRO A 324 8.22 12.61 8.39
CA PRO A 324 8.74 13.82 7.77
C PRO A 324 8.00 14.16 6.47
N ALA A 325 7.23 13.22 5.90
CA ALA A 325 6.35 13.44 4.77
C ALA A 325 5.40 14.61 5.00
N TYR A 326 4.85 14.77 6.22
CA TYR A 326 3.87 15.82 6.52
C TYR A 326 4.50 17.19 6.78
N ASN A 327 5.83 17.31 6.87
CA ASN A 327 6.48 18.61 7.02
C ASN A 327 6.17 19.54 5.84
N GLN A 328 5.94 18.97 4.66
CA GLN A 328 5.52 19.73 3.47
C GLN A 328 4.17 20.45 3.66
N TYR A 329 3.32 19.99 4.58
CA TYR A 329 2.01 20.58 4.89
C TYR A 329 2.01 21.50 6.11
N LYS A 330 3.19 21.79 6.66
CA LYS A 330 3.36 22.68 7.81
C LYS A 330 4.06 23.97 7.39
N ASN A 331 3.65 25.08 8.00
CA ASN A 331 4.36 26.35 7.96
C ASN A 331 5.68 26.25 8.76
N ALA A 332 6.52 27.28 8.65
CA ALA A 332 7.81 27.33 9.36
C ALA A 332 7.66 27.31 10.89
N ASP A 333 6.54 27.81 11.42
CA ASP A 333 6.17 27.77 12.84
C ASP A 333 5.52 26.44 13.27
N GLY A 334 5.38 25.48 12.35
CA GLY A 334 4.80 24.17 12.58
C GLY A 334 3.27 24.10 12.45
N THR A 335 2.57 25.22 12.22
CA THR A 335 1.10 25.15 12.04
C THR A 335 0.74 24.53 10.68
N PRO A 336 -0.41 23.85 10.56
CA PRO A 336 -0.87 23.33 9.27
C PRO A 336 -1.10 24.43 8.24
N LYS A 337 -0.69 24.18 6.99
CA LYS A 337 -1.00 25.02 5.80
C LYS A 337 -2.46 24.91 5.38
N TYR A 338 -3.05 23.74 5.60
CA TYR A 338 -4.40 23.38 5.18
C TYR A 338 -5.30 23.14 6.37
N VAL A 339 -6.62 23.32 6.18
CA VAL A 339 -7.63 22.98 7.20
C VAL A 339 -7.50 21.51 7.57
N GLN A 340 -7.38 21.19 8.87
CA GLN A 340 -7.24 19.81 9.33
C GLN A 340 -8.59 19.19 9.72
N ARG A 341 -8.77 17.91 9.43
CA ARG A 341 -9.90 17.11 9.85
C ARG A 341 -9.73 16.65 11.30
N PRO A 342 -10.80 16.62 12.10
CA PRO A 342 -10.70 16.23 13.51
C PRO A 342 -10.51 14.71 13.70
N VAL A 343 -10.80 13.91 12.67
CA VAL A 343 -10.73 12.44 12.72
C VAL A 343 -9.58 11.97 11.84
N GLN A 344 -8.61 11.27 12.41
CA GLN A 344 -7.48 10.70 11.68
C GLN A 344 -7.88 9.35 11.05
N VAL A 345 -8.68 9.41 9.99
CA VAL A 345 -9.31 8.24 9.36
C VAL A 345 -8.30 7.20 8.90
N ALA A 346 -7.13 7.63 8.45
CA ALA A 346 -6.07 6.76 7.94
C ALA A 346 -5.76 5.59 8.89
N TYR A 347 -5.82 5.84 10.21
CA TYR A 347 -5.56 4.84 11.23
C TYR A 347 -6.63 3.77 11.36
N PHE A 348 -7.88 4.05 10.99
CA PHE A 348 -8.95 3.04 11.08
C PHE A 348 -8.79 1.91 10.06
N SER A 349 -8.12 2.17 8.94
CA SER A 349 -7.95 1.19 7.86
C SER A 349 -7.16 -0.05 8.30
N ASN A 350 -6.18 0.11 9.18
CA ASN A 350 -5.31 -1.00 9.63
C ASN A 350 -5.84 -1.69 10.89
N ILE A 351 -6.60 -0.98 11.74
CA ILE A 351 -7.07 -1.50 13.04
C ILE A 351 -7.80 -2.84 12.91
N ARG A 352 -8.66 -3.02 11.90
CA ARG A 352 -9.45 -4.25 11.71
C ARG A 352 -8.53 -5.47 11.51
N SER A 353 -7.61 -5.37 10.55
CA SER A 353 -6.62 -6.41 10.25
C SER A 353 -5.62 -6.61 11.40
N ALA A 354 -5.28 -5.54 12.12
CA ALA A 354 -4.43 -5.60 13.30
C ALA A 354 -5.13 -6.19 14.54
N GLY A 355 -6.40 -6.64 14.45
CA GLY A 355 -7.12 -7.23 15.57
C GLY A 355 -7.66 -6.21 16.58
N GLY A 356 -8.03 -5.01 16.12
CA GLY A 356 -8.64 -3.97 16.92
C GLY A 356 -7.63 -3.09 17.67
N ARG A 357 -6.40 -2.94 17.16
CA ARG A 357 -5.35 -2.15 17.79
C ARG A 357 -4.53 -1.36 16.78
N ARG A 358 -3.90 -0.31 17.30
CA ARG A 358 -2.87 0.49 16.65
C ARG A 358 -1.51 -0.15 16.85
N GLU A 359 -0.58 0.16 15.97
CA GLU A 359 0.85 -0.17 16.13
C GLU A 359 1.44 0.72 17.23
N THR A 360 2.15 0.12 18.19
CA THR A 360 2.74 0.83 19.33
C THR A 360 4.26 0.73 19.38
N GLY A 361 4.85 -0.23 18.66
CA GLY A 361 6.27 -0.57 18.73
C GLY A 361 6.63 -1.42 19.96
N GLN A 362 5.67 -1.80 20.82
CA GLN A 362 5.90 -2.65 21.98
C GLN A 362 5.96 -4.14 21.59
N LEU A 363 7.09 -4.53 21.01
CA LEU A 363 7.32 -5.89 20.54
C LEU A 363 7.32 -6.90 21.70
N LYS A 364 6.69 -8.06 21.51
CA LYS A 364 6.75 -9.18 22.46
C LYS A 364 7.67 -10.30 22.00
N VAL A 365 7.93 -10.39 20.70
CA VAL A 365 8.85 -11.35 20.11
C VAL A 365 9.82 -10.68 19.15
N ARG A 366 10.92 -11.39 18.84
CA ARG A 366 11.94 -10.94 17.90
C ARG A 366 11.32 -10.68 16.53
N THR A 367 11.76 -9.62 15.89
CA THR A 367 11.18 -9.08 14.65
C THR A 367 12.29 -8.73 13.69
N ILE A 368 12.18 -9.21 12.45
CA ILE A 368 13.00 -8.73 11.32
C ILE A 368 12.02 -8.16 10.30
N VAL A 369 12.14 -6.87 9.98
CA VAL A 369 11.37 -6.22 8.92
C VAL A 369 12.19 -6.25 7.64
N LEU A 370 11.55 -6.62 6.53
CA LEU A 370 12.09 -6.46 5.19
C LEU A 370 11.34 -5.33 4.48
N GLU A 371 12.06 -4.36 3.95
CA GLU A 371 11.48 -3.22 3.24
C GLU A 371 12.18 -2.99 1.90
N ASP A 372 11.42 -2.63 0.87
CA ASP A 372 11.90 -2.65 -0.52
C ASP A 372 11.96 -1.24 -1.08
N LEU A 373 13.07 -0.85 -1.71
CA LEU A 373 13.30 0.54 -2.12
C LEU A 373 12.65 0.92 -3.45
N VAL A 374 12.10 -0.03 -4.21
CA VAL A 374 11.34 0.20 -5.45
C VAL A 374 9.86 -0.15 -5.26
N ASP A 375 9.38 -0.08 -4.01
CA ASP A 375 8.00 -0.37 -3.68
C ASP A 375 7.11 0.88 -3.87
N PRO A 376 6.12 0.83 -4.80
CA PRO A 376 5.23 1.95 -5.06
C PRO A 376 4.03 2.02 -4.10
N ALA A 377 3.82 1.03 -3.23
CA ALA A 377 2.66 0.98 -2.33
C ALA A 377 3.07 1.13 -0.85
N SER A 378 4.17 0.46 -0.45
CA SER A 378 4.84 0.65 0.84
C SER A 378 6.02 1.59 0.63
N TYR A 379 5.81 2.89 0.81
CA TYR A 379 6.87 3.87 0.57
C TYR A 379 8.07 3.59 1.49
N PRO A 380 9.31 3.47 0.98
CA PRO A 380 10.41 2.88 1.76
C PRO A 380 10.68 3.51 3.13
N LEU A 381 10.36 4.80 3.31
CA LEU A 381 10.53 5.50 4.58
C LEU A 381 9.77 4.86 5.75
N VAL A 382 8.74 4.05 5.49
CA VAL A 382 7.86 3.46 6.50
C VAL A 382 8.60 2.46 7.38
N GLY A 383 9.56 1.71 6.81
CA GLY A 383 10.43 0.81 7.58
C GLY A 383 11.16 1.56 8.69
N GLY A 384 11.74 2.71 8.36
CA GLY A 384 12.44 3.57 9.32
C GLY A 384 11.52 4.27 10.33
N LEU A 385 10.26 4.54 9.96
CA LEU A 385 9.26 5.06 10.90
C LEU A 385 8.94 4.04 11.99
N TYR A 386 8.71 2.79 11.59
CA TYR A 386 8.44 1.72 12.55
C TYR A 386 9.66 1.42 13.44
N GLU A 387 10.88 1.43 12.88
CA GLU A 387 12.11 1.31 13.67
C GLU A 387 12.21 2.39 14.76
N ARG A 388 11.89 3.66 14.42
CA ARG A 388 11.84 4.76 15.40
C ARG A 388 10.75 4.56 16.44
N GLN A 389 9.58 4.06 16.04
CA GLN A 389 8.48 3.78 16.95
C GLN A 389 8.84 2.68 17.96
N VAL A 390 9.43 1.57 17.51
CA VAL A 390 9.95 0.49 18.36
C VAL A 390 11.02 1.03 19.31
N THR A 391 11.96 1.82 18.80
CA THR A 391 13.04 2.41 19.60
C THR A 391 12.50 3.33 20.70
N ARG A 392 11.47 4.14 20.39
CA ARG A 392 10.80 5.01 21.36
C ARG A 392 10.05 4.20 22.43
N ALA A 393 9.35 3.15 22.01
CA ALA A 393 8.50 2.35 22.89
C ALA A 393 9.30 1.49 23.87
N MET A 394 10.42 0.92 23.42
CA MET A 394 11.19 -0.08 24.19
C MET A 394 12.53 0.45 24.71
N GLY A 395 13.02 1.57 24.18
CA GLY A 395 14.37 2.08 24.39
C GLY A 395 15.40 1.40 23.48
N ALA A 396 16.45 2.13 23.09
CA ALA A 396 17.45 1.69 22.09
C ALA A 396 18.14 0.35 22.44
N ALA A 397 18.46 0.13 23.71
CA ALA A 397 19.12 -1.10 24.16
C ALA A 397 18.22 -2.33 24.00
N GLN A 398 16.92 -2.21 24.27
CA GLN A 398 15.98 -3.32 24.12
C GLN A 398 15.55 -3.51 22.66
N ALA A 399 15.31 -2.42 21.93
CA ALA A 399 15.01 -2.45 20.51
C ALA A 399 16.12 -3.17 19.72
N SER A 400 17.39 -2.86 19.96
CA SER A 400 18.52 -3.54 19.30
C SER A 400 18.66 -5.03 19.65
N ARG A 401 17.98 -5.53 20.69
CA ARG A 401 17.91 -6.96 21.06
C ARG A 401 16.69 -7.68 20.48
N MET A 402 15.74 -6.97 19.90
CA MET A 402 14.47 -7.54 19.44
C MET A 402 14.12 -7.20 18.00
N PHE A 403 14.72 -6.18 17.40
CA PHE A 403 14.33 -5.65 16.10
C PHE A 403 15.51 -5.57 15.12
N ARG A 404 15.23 -5.88 13.85
CA ARG A 404 16.06 -5.57 12.69
C ARG A 404 15.22 -5.00 11.57
N LEU A 405 15.78 -4.10 10.80
CA LEU A 405 15.24 -3.61 9.53
C LEU A 405 16.26 -3.89 8.43
N TYR A 406 15.86 -4.60 7.38
CA TYR A 406 16.68 -4.83 6.20
C TYR A 406 16.02 -4.22 4.97
N TYR A 407 16.76 -3.35 4.29
CA TYR A 407 16.31 -2.79 3.03
C TYR A 407 16.81 -3.59 1.82
N GLN A 408 15.99 -3.64 0.77
CA GLN A 408 16.32 -4.22 -0.52
C GLN A 408 16.24 -3.15 -1.61
N GLU A 409 17.40 -2.67 -2.06
CA GLU A 409 17.58 -1.61 -3.06
C GLU A 409 16.82 -1.79 -4.38
N SER A 410 16.84 -2.99 -4.97
CA SER A 410 16.23 -3.26 -6.27
C SER A 410 15.04 -4.21 -6.17
N ALA A 411 14.24 -4.14 -5.10
CA ALA A 411 13.03 -4.94 -4.94
C ALA A 411 11.78 -4.05 -5.01
N SER A 412 10.67 -4.61 -5.51
CA SER A 412 9.36 -3.92 -5.57
C SER A 412 8.35 -4.60 -4.65
N HIS A 413 7.10 -4.12 -4.64
CA HIS A 413 6.10 -4.52 -3.66
C HIS A 413 5.88 -6.04 -3.56
N GLY A 414 6.22 -6.59 -2.40
CA GLY A 414 5.91 -7.95 -1.99
C GLY A 414 7.14 -8.84 -1.80
N ALA A 415 6.91 -10.03 -1.29
CA ALA A 415 7.92 -11.01 -0.89
C ALA A 415 7.91 -12.25 -1.80
N PHE A 416 7.60 -12.07 -3.09
CA PHE A 416 7.38 -13.18 -3.99
C PHE A 416 8.68 -13.94 -4.29
N PRO A 417 8.68 -15.28 -4.26
CA PRO A 417 9.86 -16.08 -4.58
C PRO A 417 10.15 -16.17 -6.09
N GLY A 418 9.22 -15.74 -6.94
CA GLY A 418 9.36 -15.79 -8.39
C GLY A 418 10.30 -14.73 -8.96
N ILE A 419 10.99 -15.07 -10.04
CA ILE A 419 11.75 -14.10 -10.85
C ILE A 419 10.74 -13.21 -11.60
N VAL A 420 10.87 -11.90 -11.46
CA VAL A 420 10.11 -10.94 -12.28
C VAL A 420 10.59 -11.09 -13.72
N THR A 421 9.68 -11.20 -14.69
CA THR A 421 10.03 -11.37 -16.11
C THR A 421 9.88 -10.06 -16.89
N GLY A 422 10.39 -10.03 -18.12
CA GLY A 422 10.32 -8.85 -18.99
C GLY A 422 11.23 -7.71 -18.53
N LYS A 423 10.89 -6.46 -18.87
CA LYS A 423 11.69 -5.26 -18.56
C LYS A 423 11.99 -5.16 -17.05
N MET A 424 10.97 -5.29 -16.21
CA MET A 424 11.13 -5.23 -14.75
C MET A 424 12.06 -6.33 -14.21
N GLY A 425 12.13 -7.49 -14.88
CA GLY A 425 13.07 -8.56 -14.52
C GLY A 425 14.55 -8.23 -14.72
N THR A 426 14.85 -7.13 -15.43
CA THR A 426 16.22 -6.66 -15.63
C THR A 426 16.63 -5.61 -14.58
N SER A 427 15.67 -5.06 -13.84
CA SER A 427 15.87 -4.00 -12.85
C SER A 427 15.48 -4.41 -11.42
N LEU A 428 14.70 -5.50 -11.26
CA LEU A 428 14.21 -5.96 -9.97
C LEU A 428 14.77 -7.33 -9.56
N VAL A 429 15.02 -7.50 -8.26
CA VAL A 429 15.39 -8.77 -7.62
C VAL A 429 14.19 -9.38 -6.91
N GLY A 430 14.11 -10.72 -6.95
CA GLY A 430 13.11 -11.46 -6.18
C GLY A 430 13.45 -11.43 -4.68
N VAL A 431 12.43 -11.23 -3.85
CA VAL A 431 12.59 -11.08 -2.39
C VAL A 431 12.59 -12.42 -1.65
N GLY A 432 12.08 -13.50 -2.26
CA GLY A 432 11.89 -14.79 -1.58
C GLY A 432 13.16 -15.38 -0.97
N GLY A 433 14.33 -15.23 -1.61
CA GLY A 433 15.60 -15.71 -1.06
C GLY A 433 15.99 -15.00 0.24
N ILE A 434 15.84 -13.67 0.28
CA ILE A 434 16.12 -12.86 1.48
C ILE A 434 15.08 -13.12 2.56
N LEU A 435 13.81 -13.31 2.20
CA LEU A 435 12.77 -13.73 3.15
C LEU A 435 13.10 -15.06 3.82
N HIS A 436 13.48 -16.07 3.03
CA HIS A 436 13.87 -17.38 3.57
C HIS A 436 15.06 -17.26 4.52
N GLN A 437 16.10 -16.49 4.15
CA GLN A 437 17.23 -16.26 5.04
C GLN A 437 16.82 -15.54 6.33
N ALA A 438 15.99 -14.49 6.23
CA ALA A 438 15.49 -13.76 7.40
C ALA A 438 14.68 -14.66 8.35
N LEU A 439 13.87 -15.58 7.82
CA LEU A 439 13.13 -16.56 8.62
C LEU A 439 14.06 -17.54 9.35
N LEU A 440 15.13 -18.00 8.69
CA LEU A 440 16.14 -18.87 9.31
C LEU A 440 16.96 -18.14 10.38
N ASP A 441 17.36 -16.90 10.10
CA ASP A 441 18.08 -16.04 11.04
C ASP A 441 17.23 -15.74 12.27
N LEU A 442 15.95 -15.42 12.07
CA LEU A 442 14.99 -15.21 13.14
C LEU A 442 14.79 -16.48 13.98
N ALA A 443 14.73 -17.64 13.34
CA ALA A 443 14.64 -18.92 14.05
C ALA A 443 15.91 -19.21 14.85
N ALA A 444 17.10 -18.97 14.30
CA ALA A 444 18.36 -19.08 15.01
C ALA A 444 18.42 -18.14 16.22
N TRP A 445 17.90 -16.92 16.06
CA TRP A 445 17.81 -15.94 17.12
C TRP A 445 16.87 -16.41 18.22
N ALA A 446 15.65 -16.80 17.86
CA ALA A 446 14.61 -17.31 18.74
C ALA A 446 15.06 -18.51 19.57
N GLU A 447 15.63 -19.52 18.91
CA GLU A 447 15.87 -20.85 19.47
C GLU A 447 17.23 -20.98 20.17
N ARG A 448 18.26 -20.33 19.62
CA ARG A 448 19.66 -20.52 20.02
C ARG A 448 20.32 -19.24 20.51
N GLY A 449 19.60 -18.11 20.50
CA GLY A 449 20.15 -16.82 20.90
C GLY A 449 21.19 -16.26 19.94
N VAL A 450 21.30 -16.79 18.73
CA VAL A 450 22.25 -16.32 17.71
C VAL A 450 21.66 -15.08 17.03
N PRO A 451 22.16 -13.86 17.30
CA PRO A 451 21.57 -12.67 16.75
C PRO A 451 21.78 -12.61 15.23
N PRO A 452 20.78 -12.12 14.47
CA PRO A 452 20.97 -11.80 13.07
C PRO A 452 21.91 -10.60 12.92
N LEU A 453 22.33 -10.33 11.69
CA LEU A 453 23.16 -9.17 11.37
C LEU A 453 22.52 -7.85 11.82
N PRO A 454 23.30 -6.77 12.04
CA PRO A 454 22.75 -5.46 12.35
C PRO A 454 21.79 -4.98 11.26
N SER A 455 20.80 -4.14 11.63
CA SER A 455 19.91 -3.48 10.68
C SER A 455 20.71 -2.81 9.55
N THR A 456 20.12 -2.74 8.37
CA THR A 456 20.67 -1.98 7.26
C THR A 456 20.87 -0.53 7.70
N SER A 457 22.06 0.01 7.47
CA SER A 457 22.34 1.43 7.68
C SER A 457 21.72 2.24 6.54
N TYR A 458 21.09 3.36 6.86
CA TYR A 458 20.48 4.27 5.89
C TYR A 458 20.44 5.70 6.41
N ARG A 459 20.21 6.65 5.50
CA ARG A 459 19.85 8.04 5.82
C ARG A 459 18.65 8.46 4.99
N LEU A 460 17.89 9.42 5.49
CA LEU A 460 16.92 10.14 4.66
C LEU A 460 17.63 11.31 3.97
N ASP A 461 17.36 11.52 2.70
CA ASP A 461 17.75 12.75 2.01
C ASP A 461 16.74 13.89 2.26
N THR A 462 16.95 15.03 1.61
CA THR A 462 16.10 16.23 1.77
C THR A 462 14.68 16.05 1.21
N MET A 463 14.42 15.00 0.43
CA MET A 463 13.11 14.63 -0.09
C MET A 463 12.62 13.29 0.49
N ASN A 464 13.08 12.95 1.71
CA ASN A 464 12.66 11.74 2.43
C ASN A 464 12.96 10.42 1.70
N GLN A 465 13.91 10.40 0.76
CA GLN A 465 14.33 9.17 0.10
C GLN A 465 15.27 8.39 1.02
N VAL A 466 15.09 7.06 1.08
CA VAL A 466 15.99 6.17 1.81
C VAL A 466 17.25 5.95 0.99
N ALA A 467 18.36 6.52 1.43
CA ALA A 467 19.67 6.36 0.80
C ALA A 467 20.53 5.35 1.58
N LEU A 468 20.94 4.28 0.89
CA LEU A 468 21.83 3.25 1.44
C LEU A 468 23.30 3.61 1.23
N PRO A 469 24.22 3.13 2.09
CA PRO A 469 25.64 3.17 1.81
C PRO A 469 26.00 2.45 0.50
N VAL A 470 27.01 2.97 -0.19
CA VAL A 470 27.51 2.43 -1.46
C VAL A 470 28.30 1.14 -1.25
N GLY A 471 28.98 0.97 -0.11
CA GLY A 471 29.75 -0.24 0.20
C GLY A 471 28.94 -1.25 1.01
N ALA A 472 29.13 -2.54 0.73
CA ALA A 472 28.38 -3.61 1.41
C ALA A 472 28.73 -3.72 2.91
N ARG A 473 29.97 -3.35 3.28
CA ARG A 473 30.43 -3.35 4.68
C ARG A 473 29.68 -2.35 5.54
N GLU A 474 29.51 -1.13 5.03
CA GLU A 474 28.82 -0.04 5.71
C GLU A 474 27.29 -0.23 5.67
N ARG A 475 26.78 -0.90 4.63
CA ARG A 475 25.34 -1.16 4.47
C ARG A 475 24.78 -2.09 5.55
N HIS A 476 25.57 -3.05 6.06
CA HIS A 476 25.08 -4.13 6.93
C HIS A 476 23.90 -4.91 6.30
N GLY A 477 23.07 -5.55 7.12
CA GLY A 477 21.95 -6.36 6.63
C GLY A 477 22.37 -7.53 5.75
N LEU A 478 21.46 -7.95 4.86
CA LEU A 478 21.62 -9.13 4.01
C LEU A 478 21.90 -8.81 2.54
N GLN A 479 21.73 -7.55 2.13
CA GLN A 479 21.75 -7.20 0.72
C GLN A 479 23.18 -7.04 0.16
N PRO A 480 23.54 -7.76 -0.92
CA PRO A 480 24.78 -7.50 -1.66
C PRO A 480 24.76 -6.15 -2.37
N VAL A 481 25.95 -5.60 -2.59
CA VAL A 481 26.16 -4.48 -3.53
C VAL A 481 26.73 -5.02 -4.82
N ILE A 482 26.14 -4.62 -5.95
CA ILE A 482 26.60 -4.98 -7.29
C ILE A 482 27.19 -3.74 -7.95
N HIS A 483 28.46 -3.81 -8.32
CA HIS A 483 29.12 -2.82 -9.17
C HIS A 483 29.22 -3.37 -10.59
N LEU A 484 28.52 -2.75 -11.52
CA LEU A 484 28.55 -3.11 -12.93
C LEU A 484 29.30 -2.03 -13.73
N LYS A 485 30.26 -2.46 -14.56
CA LYS A 485 30.94 -1.61 -15.53
C LYS A 485 30.71 -2.12 -16.94
N VAL A 486 30.69 -1.20 -17.89
CA VAL A 486 30.67 -1.46 -19.33
C VAL A 486 31.89 -0.79 -19.96
N ASN A 487 32.74 -1.58 -20.65
CA ASN A 487 34.02 -1.13 -21.20
C ASN A 487 34.89 -0.37 -20.18
N GLY A 488 34.88 -0.80 -18.92
CA GLY A 488 35.64 -0.18 -17.82
C GLY A 488 35.01 1.09 -17.21
N GLN A 489 33.86 1.55 -17.72
CA GLN A 489 33.14 2.76 -17.28
C GLN A 489 31.73 2.42 -16.76
N GLU A 490 31.01 3.37 -16.19
CA GLU A 490 29.61 3.17 -15.75
C GLU A 490 28.60 3.20 -16.91
N ARG A 491 28.99 3.78 -18.05
CA ARG A 491 28.15 3.93 -19.25
C ARG A 491 29.01 3.80 -20.50
N ALA A 492 28.45 3.22 -21.55
CA ALA A 492 29.04 3.17 -22.89
C ALA A 492 27.99 3.51 -23.94
N GLU A 493 28.36 4.34 -24.90
CA GLU A 493 27.62 4.54 -26.15
C GLU A 493 28.36 3.80 -27.26
N VAL A 494 27.67 2.90 -27.95
CA VAL A 494 28.26 2.04 -29.00
C VAL A 494 27.34 1.95 -30.21
N ALA A 495 27.90 1.66 -31.37
CA ALA A 495 27.11 1.40 -32.57
C ALA A 495 26.30 0.11 -32.43
N VAL A 496 25.21 -0.01 -33.20
CA VAL A 496 24.43 -1.26 -33.28
C VAL A 496 25.37 -2.41 -33.67
N ASN A 497 25.27 -3.54 -32.97
CA ASN A 497 26.13 -4.74 -33.10
C ASN A 497 27.59 -4.57 -32.69
N GLN A 498 28.01 -3.43 -32.13
CA GLN A 498 29.33 -3.30 -31.53
C GLN A 498 29.35 -4.00 -30.16
N PRO A 499 30.29 -4.94 -29.92
CA PRO A 499 30.37 -5.65 -28.65
C PRO A 499 30.75 -4.70 -27.52
N VAL A 500 30.20 -4.97 -26.34
CA VAL A 500 30.60 -4.33 -25.08
C VAL A 500 31.07 -5.39 -24.08
N ARG A 501 32.04 -5.04 -23.25
CA ARG A 501 32.48 -5.88 -22.14
C ARG A 501 31.75 -5.44 -20.87
N LEU A 502 30.98 -6.35 -20.28
CA LEU A 502 30.35 -6.15 -18.98
C LEU A 502 31.23 -6.78 -17.89
N GLU A 503 31.49 -6.03 -16.82
CA GLU A 503 32.27 -6.47 -15.67
C GLU A 503 31.46 -6.24 -14.40
N GLY A 504 31.05 -7.32 -13.74
CA GLY A 504 30.35 -7.27 -12.47
C GLY A 504 31.27 -7.62 -11.31
N ARG A 505 31.26 -6.79 -10.25
CA ARG A 505 31.86 -7.09 -8.95
C ARG A 505 30.76 -7.08 -7.91
N ILE A 506 30.64 -8.17 -7.16
CA ILE A 506 29.64 -8.33 -6.11
C ILE A 506 30.34 -8.24 -4.75
N GLU A 507 29.87 -7.36 -3.89
CA GLU A 507 30.31 -7.25 -2.50
C GLU A 507 29.21 -7.75 -1.57
N MET A 508 29.57 -8.68 -0.68
CA MET A 508 28.67 -9.17 0.37
C MET A 508 28.92 -8.39 1.67
N PRO A 509 27.88 -8.01 2.43
CA PRO A 509 28.07 -7.57 3.81
C PRO A 509 28.87 -8.60 4.63
N PRO A 510 29.77 -8.20 5.54
CA PRO A 510 30.59 -9.15 6.28
C PRO A 510 29.77 -10.22 7.01
N ARG A 511 30.17 -11.49 6.85
CA ARG A 511 29.48 -12.68 7.38
C ARG A 511 28.13 -13.00 6.71
N THR A 512 27.92 -12.47 5.50
CA THR A 512 26.87 -12.92 4.57
C THR A 512 27.51 -13.63 3.38
N GLY A 513 26.72 -14.48 2.70
CA GLY A 513 27.14 -15.21 1.49
C GLY A 513 27.68 -16.59 1.80
#